data_AF-A0A6L7XXD5-F1
#
_entry.id   AF-A0A6L7XXD5-F1
#
_cell.length_a   1.000
_cell.length_b   1.000
_cell.length_c   1.000
_cell.angle_alpha   90.00
_cell.angle_beta   90.00
_cell.angle_gamma   90.00
#
_symmetry.space_group_name_H-M   'P 1'
#
loop_
_entity.id
_entity.type
_entity.pdbx_description
1 polymer ?
#
loop_
_entity_poly.entity_id
_entity_poly.type
_entity_poly.pdbx_seq_one_letter_code
_entity_poly.pdbx_strand_id
1 'polypeptide(L)'
;MLAFDLERATQTSGPISGNVNWLDFTHALTFGAAVRASCERHPTQWPQGLLQMACFVGRNRAFTVAEPNLDQWYVADIDAYMDSAVERLFDHGDPEFIISVHLLKTTLAVREELVRGLPEEVAALCVAALRRFLETPLKRKHLRRTVSQALSFVAREDGPATV
;
A
#
# COMPACT_ATOMS: atom_id res chain seq x y z
N MET A 1 2.32 -1.84 -5.86
CA MET A 1 0.87 -1.57 -5.74
C MET A 1 0.08 -2.20 -6.88
N LEU A 2 0.32 -1.85 -8.15
CA LEU A 2 -0.37 -2.48 -9.29
C LEU A 2 -0.18 -4.00 -9.36
N ALA A 3 0.98 -4.50 -8.92
CA ALA A 3 1.25 -5.93 -8.84
C ALA A 3 0.95 -6.57 -7.48
N PHE A 4 0.38 -5.86 -6.50
CA PHE A 4 0.09 -6.46 -5.19
C PHE A 4 -0.85 -7.66 -5.33
N ASP A 5 -0.46 -8.81 -4.80
CA ASP A 5 -1.26 -10.02 -4.71
C ASP A 5 -2.29 -9.89 -3.57
N LEU A 6 -3.54 -9.62 -3.94
CA LEU A 6 -4.63 -9.47 -2.98
C LEU A 6 -5.01 -10.80 -2.31
N GLU A 7 -4.74 -11.94 -2.94
CA GLU A 7 -5.02 -13.23 -2.31
C GLU A 7 -4.17 -13.40 -1.06
N ARG A 8 -2.88 -13.02 -1.12
CA ARG A 8 -1.97 -12.97 0.03
C ARG A 8 -2.52 -12.10 1.16
N ALA A 9 -3.07 -10.93 0.83
CA ALA A 9 -3.69 -10.05 1.81
C ALA A 9 -4.90 -10.69 2.52
N THR A 10 -5.57 -11.63 1.84
CA THR A 10 -6.77 -12.29 2.36
C THR A 10 -6.53 -13.61 3.09
N GLN A 11 -5.34 -14.20 2.97
CA GLN A 11 -4.96 -15.49 3.58
C GLN A 11 -5.22 -15.49 5.09
N THR A 12 -5.81 -16.56 5.61
CA THR A 12 -6.14 -16.71 7.04
C THR A 12 -5.19 -17.62 7.79
N SER A 13 -4.38 -18.40 7.07
CA SER A 13 -3.35 -19.30 7.59
C SER A 13 -1.97 -18.86 7.12
N GLY A 14 -0.93 -19.32 7.80
CA GLY A 14 0.46 -18.97 7.52
C GLY A 14 1.14 -18.19 8.65
N PRO A 15 2.47 -18.05 8.59
CA PRO A 15 3.23 -17.37 9.62
C PRO A 15 2.91 -15.87 9.64
N ILE A 16 3.03 -15.24 10.81
CA ILE A 16 2.84 -13.79 10.98
C ILE A 16 3.77 -12.99 10.06
N SER A 17 4.97 -13.50 9.78
CA SER A 17 5.93 -12.88 8.85
C SER A 17 5.43 -12.81 7.41
N GLY A 18 4.40 -13.59 7.05
CA GLY A 18 3.72 -13.53 5.76
C GLY A 18 2.50 -12.62 5.75
N ASN A 19 2.16 -11.95 6.86
CA ASN A 19 1.10 -10.97 6.89
C ASN A 19 1.48 -9.77 6.01
N VAL A 20 0.60 -9.43 5.08
CA VAL A 20 0.77 -8.28 4.18
C VAL A 20 -0.59 -7.65 3.92
N ASN A 21 -0.63 -6.33 3.78
CA ASN A 21 -1.83 -5.60 3.44
C ASN A 21 -1.51 -4.34 2.62
N TRP A 22 -2.52 -3.51 2.35
CA TRP A 22 -2.35 -2.30 1.57
C TRP A 22 -1.34 -1.32 2.14
N LEU A 23 -1.21 -1.19 3.47
CA LEU A 23 -0.23 -0.32 4.12
C LEU A 23 1.21 -0.68 3.74
N ASP A 24 1.50 -1.97 3.57
CA ASP A 24 2.81 -2.46 3.14
C ASP A 24 3.17 -2.03 1.72
N PHE A 25 2.21 -1.48 0.95
CA PHE A 25 2.41 -1.00 -0.41
C PHE A 25 2.17 0.50 -0.57
N THR A 26 1.09 1.04 0.00
CA THR A 26 0.74 2.47 -0.10
C THR A 26 1.74 3.37 0.63
N HIS A 27 2.44 2.83 1.64
CA HIS A 27 3.52 3.57 2.29
C HIS A 27 4.66 3.92 1.35
N ALA A 28 4.88 3.19 0.24
CA ALA A 28 5.85 3.61 -0.77
C ALA A 28 5.53 4.98 -1.35
N LEU A 29 4.25 5.27 -1.62
CA LEU A 29 3.82 6.54 -2.21
C LEU A 29 4.01 7.69 -1.22
N THR A 30 3.51 7.52 0.01
CA THR A 30 3.62 8.56 1.04
C THR A 30 5.07 8.79 1.46
N PHE A 31 5.88 7.72 1.52
CA PHE A 31 7.30 7.82 1.84
C PHE A 31 8.08 8.44 0.69
N GLY A 32 7.78 8.08 -0.56
CA GLY A 32 8.40 8.68 -1.75
C GLY A 32 8.18 10.20 -1.81
N ALA A 33 6.94 10.65 -1.59
CA ALA A 33 6.62 12.07 -1.51
C ALA A 33 7.40 12.77 -0.38
N ALA A 34 7.49 12.14 0.81
CA ALA A 34 8.27 12.67 1.92
C ALA A 34 9.78 12.71 1.62
N VAL A 35 10.33 11.68 0.96
CA VAL A 35 11.73 11.64 0.52
C VAL A 35 12.01 12.78 -0.44
N ARG A 36 11.16 13.00 -1.44
CA ARG A 36 11.32 14.12 -2.38
C ARG A 36 11.29 15.45 -1.63
N ALA A 37 10.26 15.72 -0.83
CA ALA A 37 10.13 16.96 -0.08
C ALA A 37 11.28 17.18 0.94
N SER A 38 11.84 16.12 1.52
CA SER A 38 13.01 16.21 2.40
C SER A 38 14.29 16.49 1.62
N CYS A 39 14.54 15.74 0.56
CA CYS A 39 15.79 15.81 -0.20
C CYS A 39 15.89 17.07 -1.08
N GLU A 40 14.78 17.67 -1.48
CA GLU A 40 14.78 19.01 -2.08
C GLU A 40 15.31 20.09 -1.10
N ARG A 41 15.01 19.94 0.20
CA ARG A 41 15.53 20.82 1.27
C ARG A 41 16.94 20.41 1.73
N HIS A 42 17.26 19.13 1.66
CA HIS A 42 18.52 18.55 2.10
C HIS A 42 19.09 17.60 1.04
N PRO A 43 19.71 18.12 -0.04
CA PRO A 43 20.12 17.29 -1.19
C PRO A 43 21.11 16.17 -0.86
N THR A 44 21.86 16.28 0.23
CA THR A 44 22.78 15.22 0.67
C THR A 44 22.09 13.96 1.16
N GLN A 45 20.76 13.99 1.35
CA GLN A 45 19.95 12.85 1.81
C GLN A 45 19.41 11.97 0.68
N TRP A 46 19.56 12.37 -0.59
CA TRP A 46 19.06 11.60 -1.74
C TRP A 46 19.52 10.14 -1.74
N PRO A 47 20.81 9.81 -1.51
CA PRO A 47 21.26 8.42 -1.50
C PRO A 47 20.54 7.57 -0.44
N GLN A 48 20.34 8.11 0.76
CA GLN A 48 19.69 7.42 1.87
C GLN A 48 18.19 7.25 1.63
N GLY A 49 17.53 8.29 1.11
CA GLY A 49 16.10 8.25 0.77
C GLY A 49 15.82 7.21 -0.32
N LEU A 50 16.61 7.22 -1.40
CA LEU A 50 16.49 6.26 -2.49
C LEU A 50 16.81 4.83 -2.04
N LEU A 51 17.83 4.64 -1.18
CA LEU A 51 18.12 3.32 -0.59
C LEU A 51 16.93 2.80 0.22
N GLN A 52 16.30 3.64 1.04
CA GLN A 52 15.13 3.23 1.83
C GLN A 52 13.95 2.86 0.92
N MET A 53 13.71 3.61 -0.16
CA MET A 53 12.71 3.26 -1.17
C MET A 53 13.02 1.91 -1.86
N ALA A 54 14.29 1.66 -2.21
CA ALA A 54 14.71 0.39 -2.81
C ALA A 54 14.50 -0.80 -1.84
N CYS A 55 14.87 -0.63 -0.57
CA CYS A 55 14.63 -1.64 0.48
C CYS A 55 13.12 -1.94 0.64
N PHE A 56 12.27 -0.90 0.55
CA PHE A 56 10.82 -1.08 0.60
C PHE A 56 10.30 -1.91 -0.57
N VAL A 57 10.76 -1.63 -1.79
CA VAL A 57 10.41 -2.41 -2.99
C VAL A 57 10.89 -3.85 -2.83
N GLY A 58 12.13 -4.05 -2.38
CA GLY A 58 12.71 -5.37 -2.15
C GLY A 58 11.94 -6.21 -1.13
N ARG A 59 11.57 -5.61 0.01
CA ARG A 59 10.77 -6.28 1.05
C ARG A 59 9.42 -6.77 0.53
N ASN A 60 8.80 -6.03 -0.39
CA ASN A 60 7.45 -6.31 -0.87
C ASN A 60 7.39 -7.21 -2.11
N ARG A 61 8.52 -7.49 -2.75
CA ARG A 61 8.60 -8.29 -3.98
C ARG A 61 7.98 -9.69 -3.85
N ALA A 62 8.07 -10.31 -2.68
CA ALA A 62 7.49 -11.64 -2.46
C ALA A 62 5.95 -11.67 -2.48
N PHE A 63 5.31 -10.50 -2.41
CA PHE A 63 3.86 -10.34 -2.36
C PHE A 63 3.29 -9.74 -3.65
N THR A 64 4.04 -9.84 -4.76
CA THR A 64 3.59 -9.35 -6.07
C THR A 64 3.31 -10.49 -7.04
N VAL A 65 2.28 -10.32 -7.87
CA VAL A 65 2.04 -11.18 -9.04
C VAL A 65 3.06 -10.87 -10.15
N ALA A 66 3.44 -11.89 -10.92
CA ALA A 66 4.39 -11.73 -12.03
C ALA A 66 3.81 -10.92 -13.19
N GLU A 67 2.52 -11.10 -13.48
CA GLU A 67 1.83 -10.52 -14.63
C GLU A 67 0.58 -9.76 -14.16
N PRO A 68 0.73 -8.52 -13.66
CA PRO A 68 -0.41 -7.69 -13.31
C PRO A 68 -1.16 -7.20 -14.56
N ASN A 69 -2.48 -7.25 -14.55
CA ASN A 69 -3.31 -6.59 -15.56
C ASN A 69 -3.30 -5.06 -15.29
N LEU A 70 -2.42 -4.34 -15.99
CA LEU A 70 -2.27 -2.89 -15.85
C LEU A 70 -3.44 -2.12 -16.49
N ASP A 71 -3.93 -2.60 -17.63
CA ASP A 71 -5.00 -1.95 -18.41
C ASP A 71 -6.30 -1.83 -17.62
N GLN A 72 -6.58 -2.81 -16.74
CA GLN A 72 -7.75 -2.77 -15.84
C GLN A 72 -7.81 -1.49 -15.00
N TRP A 73 -6.65 -0.96 -14.60
CA TRP A 73 -6.54 0.17 -13.68
C TRP A 73 -6.18 1.48 -14.37
N TYR A 74 -6.07 1.47 -15.71
CA TYR A 74 -5.79 2.66 -16.50
C TYR A 74 -6.80 3.78 -16.22
N VAL A 75 -6.32 5.02 -16.23
CA VAL A 75 -7.12 6.22 -16.04
C VAL A 75 -6.88 7.14 -17.22
N ALA A 76 -7.91 7.34 -18.04
CA ALA A 76 -7.83 8.13 -19.27
C ALA A 76 -7.71 9.64 -18.97
N ASP A 77 -8.47 10.11 -17.99
CA ASP A 77 -8.46 11.51 -17.54
C ASP A 77 -7.96 11.57 -16.10
N ILE A 78 -6.67 11.85 -15.95
CA ILE A 78 -6.01 11.89 -14.64
C ILE A 78 -6.57 13.02 -13.78
N ASP A 79 -6.80 14.20 -14.35
CA ASP A 79 -7.23 15.37 -13.60
C ASP A 79 -8.65 15.17 -13.07
N ALA A 80 -9.59 14.75 -13.93
CA ALA A 80 -10.95 14.46 -13.51
C ALA A 80 -11.01 13.32 -12.48
N TYR A 81 -10.16 12.30 -12.63
CA TYR A 81 -10.08 11.21 -11.66
C TYR A 81 -9.58 11.70 -10.30
N MET A 82 -8.53 12.52 -10.27
CA MET A 82 -7.95 13.03 -9.04
C MET A 82 -8.91 13.97 -8.30
N ASP A 83 -9.67 14.79 -9.01
CA ASP A 83 -10.71 15.63 -8.41
C ASP A 83 -11.79 14.74 -7.75
N SER A 84 -12.30 13.74 -8.47
CA SER A 84 -13.25 12.76 -7.89
C SER A 84 -12.66 12.01 -6.69
N ALA A 85 -11.39 11.61 -6.76
CA ALA A 85 -10.72 10.90 -5.68
C ALA A 85 -10.59 11.76 -4.42
N VAL A 86 -10.38 13.07 -4.57
CA VAL A 86 -10.35 14.04 -3.45
C VAL A 86 -11.74 14.25 -2.88
N GLU A 87 -12.77 14.39 -3.70
CA GLU A 87 -14.16 14.52 -3.23
C GLU A 87 -14.59 13.33 -2.36
N ARG A 88 -14.21 12.11 -2.74
CA ARG A 88 -14.50 10.89 -1.97
C ARG A 88 -13.88 10.89 -0.56
N LEU A 89 -12.85 11.69 -0.30
CA LEU A 89 -12.24 11.78 1.05
C LEU A 89 -13.18 12.41 2.09
N PHE A 90 -14.20 13.13 1.63
CA PHE A 90 -15.22 13.73 2.49
C PHE A 90 -16.40 12.78 2.77
N ASP A 91 -16.37 11.56 2.24
CA ASP A 91 -17.31 10.50 2.65
C ASP A 91 -16.92 9.98 4.05
N HIS A 92 -17.68 10.41 5.05
CA HIS A 92 -17.50 10.04 6.46
C HIS A 92 -18.09 8.66 6.83
N GLY A 93 -18.44 7.83 5.84
CA GLY A 93 -19.05 6.52 6.05
C GLY A 93 -18.12 5.45 6.67
N ASP A 94 -16.81 5.69 6.79
CA ASP A 94 -15.90 4.73 7.41
C ASP A 94 -15.77 4.96 8.94
N PRO A 95 -16.11 3.95 9.77
CA PRO A 95 -16.05 4.07 11.22
C PRO A 95 -14.62 4.04 11.79
N GLU A 96 -13.62 3.67 11.00
CA GLU A 96 -12.22 3.54 11.42
C GLU A 96 -11.40 4.76 10.97
N PHE A 97 -11.19 5.74 11.86
CA PHE A 97 -10.42 6.97 11.55
C PHE A 97 -9.06 6.72 10.90
N ILE A 98 -8.39 5.62 11.26
CA ILE A 98 -7.10 5.24 10.69
C ILE A 98 -7.19 5.01 9.18
N ILE A 99 -8.32 4.52 8.69
CA ILE A 99 -8.58 4.31 7.27
C ILE A 99 -8.76 5.64 6.57
N SER A 100 -9.61 6.53 7.09
CA SER A 100 -9.85 7.86 6.51
C SER A 100 -8.56 8.68 6.41
N VAL A 101 -7.75 8.69 7.47
CA VAL A 101 -6.44 9.38 7.47
C VAL A 101 -5.49 8.73 6.44
N HIS A 102 -5.53 7.41 6.31
CA HIS A 102 -4.69 6.70 5.34
C HIS A 102 -5.10 7.03 3.88
N LEU A 103 -6.39 7.03 3.59
CA LEU A 103 -6.92 7.43 2.27
C LEU A 103 -6.49 8.87 1.96
N LEU A 104 -6.69 9.80 2.90
CA LEU A 104 -6.29 11.20 2.77
C LEU A 104 -4.82 11.35 2.43
N LYS A 105 -3.92 10.78 3.25
CA LYS A 105 -2.47 10.95 3.06
C LYS A 105 -1.99 10.34 1.74
N THR A 106 -2.54 9.19 1.33
CA THR A 106 -2.12 8.50 0.11
C THR A 106 -2.62 9.22 -1.13
N THR A 107 -3.89 9.66 -1.14
CA THR A 107 -4.46 10.45 -2.25
C THR A 107 -3.72 11.78 -2.40
N LEU A 108 -3.46 12.49 -1.31
CA LEU A 108 -2.76 13.78 -1.37
C LEU A 108 -1.29 13.63 -1.75
N ALA A 109 -0.60 12.57 -1.31
CA ALA A 109 0.78 12.32 -1.75
C ALA A 109 0.87 12.13 -3.26
N VAL A 110 -0.07 11.39 -3.87
CA VAL A 110 -0.12 11.22 -5.33
C VAL A 110 -0.44 12.55 -6.02
N ARG A 111 -1.44 13.30 -5.52
CA ARG A 111 -1.79 14.61 -6.06
C ARG A 111 -0.60 15.58 -6.05
N GLU A 112 0.13 15.63 -4.95
CA GLU A 112 1.30 16.49 -4.81
C GLU A 112 2.39 16.14 -5.83
N GLU A 113 2.70 14.85 -6.01
CA GLU A 113 3.68 14.42 -7.01
C GLU A 113 3.24 14.76 -8.44
N LEU A 114 1.95 14.64 -8.76
CA LEU A 114 1.41 15.06 -10.06
C LEU A 114 1.60 16.56 -10.29
N VAL A 115 1.27 17.40 -9.32
CA VAL A 115 1.46 18.87 -9.38
C VAL A 115 2.94 19.24 -9.56
N ARG A 116 3.85 18.43 -8.98
CA ARG A 116 5.30 18.59 -9.13
C ARG A 116 5.85 18.12 -10.49
N GLY A 117 4.99 17.66 -11.40
CA GLY A 117 5.34 17.30 -12.77
C GLY A 117 6.06 15.96 -12.88
N LEU A 118 5.46 14.88 -12.38
CA LEU A 118 5.92 13.53 -12.71
C LEU A 118 5.94 13.30 -14.23
N PRO A 119 6.90 12.52 -14.76
CA PRO A 119 6.85 12.06 -16.14
C PRO A 119 5.52 11.36 -16.42
N GLU A 120 4.94 11.56 -17.60
CA GLU A 120 3.59 11.11 -17.97
C GLU A 120 3.35 9.62 -17.68
N GLU A 121 4.30 8.76 -18.08
CA GLU A 121 4.21 7.32 -17.83
C GLU A 121 4.18 6.98 -16.33
N VAL A 122 4.96 7.72 -15.52
CA VAL A 122 5.01 7.52 -14.06
C VAL A 122 3.74 8.07 -13.40
N ALA A 123 3.24 9.21 -13.86
CA ALA A 123 1.97 9.77 -13.43
C ALA A 123 0.81 8.79 -13.67
N ALA A 124 0.73 8.21 -14.87
CA ALA A 124 -0.27 7.20 -15.22
C ALA A 124 -0.20 5.97 -14.29
N LEU A 125 1.00 5.46 -14.01
CA LEU A 125 1.21 4.33 -13.10
C LEU A 125 0.82 4.68 -11.65
N CYS A 126 1.17 5.87 -11.16
CA CYS A 126 0.82 6.33 -9.82
C CYS A 126 -0.69 6.45 -9.64
N VAL A 127 -1.39 7.03 -10.62
CA VAL A 127 -2.84 7.20 -10.59
C VAL A 127 -3.55 5.85 -10.73
N ALA A 128 -3.09 4.98 -11.63
CA ALA A 128 -3.62 3.61 -11.72
C ALA A 128 -3.44 2.82 -10.41
N ALA A 129 -2.28 2.96 -9.76
CA ALA A 129 -2.02 2.35 -8.46
C ALA A 129 -2.94 2.89 -7.37
N LEU A 130 -3.15 4.21 -7.32
CA LEU A 130 -4.10 4.85 -6.40
C LEU A 130 -5.52 4.36 -6.66
N ARG A 131 -5.94 4.35 -7.92
CA ARG A 131 -7.26 3.85 -8.32
C ARG A 131 -7.49 2.43 -7.85
N ARG A 132 -6.53 1.55 -8.10
CA ARG A 132 -6.59 0.16 -7.62
C ARG A 132 -6.77 0.10 -6.11
N PHE A 133 -6.05 0.92 -5.37
CA PHE A 133 -6.17 0.96 -3.91
C PHE A 133 -7.55 1.46 -3.45
N LEU A 134 -8.04 2.58 -4.00
CA LEU A 134 -9.32 3.18 -3.62
C LEU A 134 -10.53 2.33 -4.01
N GLU A 135 -10.45 1.59 -5.12
CA GLU A 135 -11.54 0.76 -5.64
C GLU A 135 -11.45 -0.70 -5.19
N THR A 136 -10.38 -1.08 -4.49
CA THR A 136 -10.29 -2.41 -3.86
C THR A 136 -10.90 -2.38 -2.45
N PRO A 137 -11.84 -3.28 -2.13
CA PRO A 137 -12.38 -3.37 -0.78
C PRO A 137 -11.29 -3.57 0.28
N LEU A 138 -11.31 -2.71 1.30
CA LEU A 138 -10.42 -2.85 2.44
C LEU A 138 -10.91 -3.97 3.35
N LYS A 139 -10.14 -5.04 3.44
CA LYS A 139 -10.44 -6.14 4.34
C LYS A 139 -10.14 -5.69 5.77
N ARG A 140 -11.19 -5.60 6.59
CA ARG A 140 -11.14 -5.08 7.98
C ARG A 140 -10.66 -6.16 8.97
N LYS A 141 -11.55 -6.62 9.85
CA LYS A 141 -11.21 -7.56 10.93
C LYS A 141 -10.88 -8.95 10.39
N HIS A 142 -9.66 -9.42 10.65
CA HIS A 142 -9.21 -10.78 10.32
C HIS A 142 -9.34 -11.75 11.50
N LEU A 143 -10.51 -11.81 12.15
CA LEU A 143 -10.72 -12.63 13.36
C LEU A 143 -10.28 -14.08 13.17
N ARG A 144 -10.60 -14.69 12.02
CA ARG A 144 -10.18 -16.07 11.70
C ARG A 144 -8.66 -16.21 11.64
N ARG A 145 -7.95 -15.22 11.10
CA ARG A 145 -6.47 -15.20 11.07
C ARG A 145 -5.92 -15.03 12.47
N THR A 146 -6.45 -14.10 13.25
CA THR A 146 -6.03 -13.86 14.64
C THR A 146 -6.17 -15.12 15.47
N VAL A 147 -7.32 -15.82 15.39
CA VAL A 147 -7.54 -17.09 16.06
C VAL A 147 -6.57 -18.15 15.57
N SER A 148 -6.38 -18.31 14.25
CA SER A 148 -5.43 -19.27 13.69
C SER A 148 -4.00 -19.02 14.17
N GLN A 149 -3.59 -17.75 14.25
CA GLN A 149 -2.24 -17.36 14.69
C GLN A 149 -2.07 -17.59 16.20
N ALA A 150 -3.07 -17.25 17.01
CA ALA A 150 -3.06 -17.53 18.45
C ALA A 150 -2.94 -19.05 18.72
N LEU A 151 -3.73 -19.87 18.03
CA LEU A 151 -3.63 -21.34 18.13
C LEU A 151 -2.26 -21.86 17.70
N SER A 152 -1.70 -21.33 16.60
CA SER A 152 -0.36 -21.72 16.13
C SER A 152 0.74 -21.30 17.10
N PHE A 153 0.54 -20.23 17.85
CA PHE A 153 1.49 -19.76 18.85
C PHE A 153 1.51 -20.69 20.05
N VAL A 154 0.33 -21.00 20.62
CA VAL A 154 0.18 -21.96 21.73
C VAL A 154 0.77 -23.33 21.35
N ALA A 155 0.46 -23.83 20.15
CA ALA A 155 0.98 -25.11 19.67
C ALA A 155 2.52 -25.16 19.54
N ARG A 156 3.20 -24.01 19.44
CA ARG A 156 4.67 -23.93 19.42
C ARG A 156 5.26 -23.84 20.82
N GLU A 157 4.53 -23.31 21.78
CA GLU A 157 4.93 -23.27 23.19
C GLU A 157 4.81 -24.65 23.86
N ASP A 158 3.80 -25.43 23.48
CA ASP A 158 3.55 -26.76 24.08
C ASP A 158 4.59 -27.83 23.68
N GLY A 159 5.42 -27.57 22.66
CA GLY A 159 6.47 -28.50 22.18
C GLY A 159 5.93 -29.85 21.68
N PRO A 160 6.75 -30.71 21.04
CA PRO A 160 6.38 -32.11 20.91
C PRO A 160 6.31 -32.69 22.32
N ALA A 161 5.19 -33.32 22.68
CA ALA A 161 5.12 -34.15 23.87
C ALA A 161 6.26 -35.17 23.79
N THR A 162 7.31 -34.96 24.58
CA THR A 162 8.33 -35.97 24.85
C THR A 162 7.63 -37.09 25.61
N VAL A 163 7.22 -38.12 24.87
CA VAL A 163 6.85 -39.44 25.39
C VAL A 163 8.10 -40.29 25.42
#